data_AF-A0A2W4LWD1-F1
#
_entry.id   AF-A0A2W4LWD1-F1
#
_cell.length_a   1.000
_cell.length_b   1.000
_cell.length_c   1.000
_cell.angle_alpha   90.00
_cell.angle_beta   90.00
_cell.angle_gamma   90.00
#
_symmetry.space_group_name_H-M   'P 1'
#
loop_
_entity.id
_entity.type
_entity.pdbx_description
1 polymer ?
#
loop_
_entity_poly.entity_id
_entity_poly.type
_entity_poly.pdbx_seq_one_letter_code
_entity_poly.pdbx_strand_id
1 'polypeptide(L)'
;MTTASPPPTFSDTASLRSALRYSRYAQRLLEARPEYAEELERGRTEAWSAAAMRAFLAPDSWQRGDDPEAALAARLRELRARVMLRLAARDLAGLAPLEEVTTTMTALAEVALQTALDFHYARLTARYGRPLAEGRVQPLLVVGMGKLGGGELNVSSDIDLVFLYPGEGETDGERPLANQEFFVRLGQRIIRTLSEVTADGQVFRVDMRLRPWGDAGALATGFEALEQYFVAHGRRSGG
;
A
#
# COMPACT_ATOMS: atom_id res chain seq x y z
N MET A 1 37.84 14.08 33.39
CA MET A 1 37.69 12.89 32.52
C MET A 1 36.27 12.37 32.71
N THR A 2 35.37 12.81 31.83
CA THR A 2 33.95 12.42 31.86
C THR A 2 33.81 11.02 31.30
N THR A 3 33.50 10.04 32.15
CA THR A 3 33.24 8.67 31.73
C THR A 3 31.91 8.64 30.98
N ALA A 4 31.97 8.51 29.65
CA ALA A 4 30.79 8.22 28.85
C ALA A 4 30.20 6.89 29.31
N SER A 5 28.90 6.89 29.64
CA SER A 5 28.18 5.65 29.93
C SER A 5 28.14 4.76 28.69
N PRO A 6 28.32 3.44 28.81
CA PRO A 6 28.23 2.54 27.67
C PRO A 6 26.82 2.57 27.07
N PRO A 7 26.67 2.33 25.75
CA PRO A 7 25.35 2.17 25.14
C PRO A 7 24.62 1.00 25.82
N PRO A 8 23.29 1.08 26.00
CA PRO A 8 22.53 0.02 26.63
C PRO A 8 22.70 -1.28 25.85
N THR A 9 23.26 -2.29 26.49
CA THR A 9 23.30 -3.65 25.96
C THR A 9 21.92 -4.26 26.14
N PHE A 10 21.17 -4.41 25.05
CA PHE A 10 19.95 -5.20 25.05
C PHE A 10 20.35 -6.67 25.27
N SER A 11 20.18 -7.16 26.50
CA SER A 11 20.35 -8.57 26.82
C SER A 11 19.37 -9.39 25.97
N ASP A 12 19.87 -10.49 25.40
CA ASP A 12 19.25 -11.38 24.41
C ASP A 12 18.04 -12.19 24.93
N THR A 13 17.36 -11.70 25.97
CA THR A 13 16.19 -12.30 26.61
C THR A 13 15.05 -11.31 26.90
N ALA A 14 15.21 -10.01 26.61
CA ALA A 14 14.16 -9.03 26.83
C ALA A 14 13.05 -9.18 25.77
N SER A 15 11.79 -9.43 26.18
CA SER A 15 10.60 -9.49 25.31
C SER A 15 10.58 -8.37 24.25
N LEU A 16 10.13 -8.65 23.01
CA LEU A 16 10.02 -7.63 21.95
C LEU A 16 9.15 -6.45 22.40
N ARG A 17 8.13 -6.73 23.21
CA ARG A 17 7.32 -5.70 23.86
C ARG A 17 8.15 -4.69 24.65
N SER A 18 9.26 -5.12 25.26
CA SER A 18 10.12 -4.23 26.05
C SER A 18 10.87 -3.20 25.20
N ALA A 19 11.16 -3.52 23.92
CA ALA A 19 11.75 -2.59 22.97
C ALA A 19 10.77 -1.46 22.59
N LEU A 20 9.47 -1.76 22.61
CA LEU A 20 8.40 -0.81 22.27
C LEU A 20 8.12 0.24 23.36
N ARG A 21 8.79 0.19 24.52
CA ARG A 21 8.69 1.22 25.57
C ARG A 21 9.09 2.63 25.09
N TYR A 22 9.80 2.71 23.96
CA TYR A 22 10.22 3.97 23.34
C TYR A 22 9.27 4.45 22.22
N SER A 23 8.25 3.66 21.86
CA SER A 23 7.28 3.99 20.80
C SER A 23 5.89 4.25 21.39
N ARG A 24 5.49 5.54 21.43
CA ARG A 24 4.13 5.94 21.85
C ARG A 24 3.03 5.36 20.97
N TYR A 25 3.30 5.21 19.67
CA TYR A 25 2.39 4.56 18.74
C TYR A 25 2.15 3.11 19.13
N ALA A 26 3.21 2.35 19.37
CA ALA A 26 3.12 0.93 19.71
C ALA A 26 2.43 0.70 21.06
N GLN A 27 2.69 1.57 22.05
CA GLN A 27 2.02 1.51 23.36
C GLN A 27 0.51 1.67 23.23
N ARG A 28 0.05 2.73 22.55
CA ARG A 28 -1.38 2.97 22.31
C ARG A 28 -2.03 1.82 21.55
N LEU A 29 -1.33 1.25 20.56
CA LEU A 29 -1.84 0.14 19.79
C LEU A 29 -1.99 -1.12 20.65
N LEU A 30 -1.02 -1.45 21.50
CA LEU A 30 -1.08 -2.60 22.41
C LEU A 30 -2.09 -2.41 23.55
N GLU A 31 -2.34 -1.17 23.98
CA GLU A 31 -3.41 -0.84 24.93
C GLU A 31 -4.79 -1.06 24.28
N ALA A 32 -4.96 -0.63 23.03
CA ALA A 32 -6.21 -0.79 22.28
C ALA A 32 -6.45 -2.22 21.76
N ARG A 33 -5.39 -2.99 21.53
CA ARG A 33 -5.40 -4.35 20.98
C ARG A 33 -4.39 -5.25 21.73
N PRO A 34 -4.69 -5.66 22.98
CA PRO A 34 -3.79 -6.48 23.78
C PRO A 34 -3.42 -7.82 23.11
N GLU A 35 -4.29 -8.35 22.27
CA GLU A 35 -4.10 -9.60 21.52
C GLU A 35 -2.89 -9.54 20.55
N TYR A 36 -2.44 -8.35 20.16
CA TYR A 36 -1.25 -8.21 19.31
C TYR A 36 0.05 -8.51 20.06
N ALA A 37 0.05 -8.49 21.39
CA ALA A 37 1.24 -8.77 22.18
C ALA A 37 1.72 -10.22 22.01
N GLU A 38 0.81 -11.18 22.00
CA GLU A 38 1.15 -12.60 21.83
C GLU A 38 1.61 -12.91 20.42
N GLU A 39 0.96 -12.31 19.42
CA GLU A 39 1.39 -12.40 18.03
C GLU A 39 2.79 -11.81 17.82
N LEU A 40 3.09 -10.69 18.46
CA LEU A 40 4.38 -10.04 18.39
C LEU A 40 5.51 -10.97 18.87
N GLU A 41 5.33 -11.62 20.02
CA GLU A 41 6.34 -12.55 20.55
C GLU A 41 6.46 -13.83 19.71
N ARG A 42 5.35 -14.34 19.15
CA ARG A 42 5.41 -15.49 18.21
C ARG A 42 6.19 -15.14 16.94
N GLY A 43 6.04 -13.93 16.42
CA GLY A 43 6.74 -13.43 15.25
C GLY A 43 8.13 -12.87 15.54
N ARG A 44 8.73 -13.19 16.70
CA ARG A 44 9.97 -12.54 17.14
C ARG A 44 11.13 -12.68 16.18
N THR A 45 11.28 -13.84 15.58
CA THR A 45 12.42 -14.20 14.72
C THR A 45 12.16 -13.95 13.24
N GLU A 46 10.91 -13.67 12.86
CA GLU A 46 10.50 -13.63 11.45
C GLU A 46 9.85 -12.30 11.07
N ALA A 47 10.35 -11.71 9.99
CA ALA A 47 9.69 -10.60 9.31
C ALA A 47 8.32 -11.02 8.77
N TRP A 48 7.45 -10.04 8.52
CA TRP A 48 6.24 -10.32 7.76
C TRP A 48 6.60 -10.61 6.30
N SER A 49 6.29 -11.81 5.82
CA SER A 49 6.42 -12.13 4.40
C SER A 49 5.20 -11.65 3.61
N ALA A 50 5.39 -11.35 2.33
CA ALA A 50 4.28 -11.03 1.42
C ALA A 50 3.23 -12.15 1.38
N ALA A 51 3.65 -13.41 1.49
CA ALA A 51 2.73 -14.56 1.55
C ALA A 51 1.85 -14.53 2.82
N ALA A 52 2.43 -14.23 3.98
CA ALA A 52 1.68 -14.10 5.23
C ALA A 52 0.70 -12.91 5.18
N MET A 53 1.12 -11.78 4.60
CA MET A 53 0.25 -10.62 4.39
C MET A 53 -0.94 -10.96 3.48
N ARG A 54 -0.70 -11.64 2.36
CA ARG A 54 -1.78 -12.08 1.44
C ARG A 54 -2.72 -13.07 2.12
N ALA A 55 -2.19 -14.02 2.89
CA ALA A 55 -3.01 -14.96 3.65
C ALA A 55 -3.90 -14.25 4.68
N PHE A 56 -3.38 -13.22 5.35
CA PHE A 56 -4.16 -12.39 6.28
C PHE A 56 -5.29 -11.62 5.60
N LEU A 57 -5.11 -11.23 4.34
CA LEU A 57 -6.08 -10.49 3.52
C LEU A 57 -7.01 -11.38 2.68
N ALA A 58 -6.97 -12.70 2.85
CA ALA A 58 -7.83 -13.60 2.10
C ALA A 58 -9.32 -13.16 2.20
N PRO A 59 -10.08 -13.10 1.10
CA PRO A 59 -11.44 -12.56 1.05
C PRO A 59 -12.38 -13.04 2.19
N ASP A 60 -12.35 -14.34 2.48
CA ASP A 60 -13.17 -15.00 3.50
C ASP A 60 -12.94 -14.47 4.93
N SER A 61 -11.82 -13.79 5.15
CA SER A 61 -11.44 -13.23 6.45
C SER A 61 -12.09 -11.89 6.77
N TRP A 62 -12.60 -11.14 5.78
CA TRP A 62 -13.12 -9.78 6.00
C TRP A 62 -14.36 -9.41 5.20
N GLN A 63 -14.74 -10.13 4.14
CA GLN A 63 -15.93 -9.81 3.31
C GLN A 63 -17.29 -10.08 3.99
N ARG A 64 -17.32 -10.27 5.31
CA ARG A 64 -18.55 -10.56 6.05
C ARG A 64 -19.20 -9.26 6.49
N GLY A 65 -20.40 -8.98 5.98
CA GLY A 65 -21.21 -7.83 6.40
C GLY A 65 -21.75 -7.02 5.22
N ASP A 66 -22.47 -5.94 5.54
CA ASP A 66 -23.24 -5.16 4.58
C ASP A 66 -22.39 -4.10 3.82
N ASP A 67 -21.21 -3.75 4.33
CA ASP A 67 -20.27 -2.82 3.70
C ASP A 67 -18.89 -3.44 3.45
N PRO A 68 -18.70 -4.12 2.30
CA PRO A 68 -17.41 -4.70 1.95
C PRO A 68 -16.31 -3.65 1.68
N GLU A 69 -16.64 -2.43 1.28
CA GLU A 69 -15.63 -1.39 1.02
C GLU A 69 -15.02 -0.91 2.34
N ALA A 70 -15.85 -0.64 3.35
CA ALA A 70 -15.39 -0.32 4.69
C ALA A 70 -14.63 -1.49 5.34
N ALA A 71 -15.11 -2.73 5.15
CA ALA A 71 -14.45 -3.92 5.70
C ALA A 71 -13.05 -4.13 5.11
N LEU A 72 -12.87 -3.93 3.79
CA LEU A 72 -11.55 -3.96 3.15
C LEU A 72 -10.61 -2.92 3.79
N ALA A 73 -11.08 -1.68 3.90
CA ALA A 73 -10.27 -0.57 4.40
C ALA A 73 -9.87 -0.80 5.87
N ALA A 74 -10.78 -1.31 6.70
CA ALA A 74 -10.47 -1.69 8.09
C ALA A 74 -9.44 -2.82 8.15
N ARG A 75 -9.59 -3.85 7.32
CA ARG A 75 -8.68 -5.00 7.28
C ARG A 75 -7.27 -4.63 6.83
N LEU A 76 -7.13 -3.73 5.86
CA LEU A 76 -5.83 -3.23 5.42
C LEU A 76 -5.13 -2.40 6.52
N ARG A 77 -5.88 -1.56 7.25
CA ARG A 77 -5.34 -0.82 8.41
C ARG A 77 -4.90 -1.75 9.53
N GLU A 78 -5.68 -2.80 9.77
CA GLU A 78 -5.33 -3.85 10.74
C GLU A 78 -4.02 -4.56 10.37
N LEU A 79 -3.87 -4.98 9.10
CA LEU A 79 -2.64 -5.56 8.60
C LEU A 79 -1.45 -4.61 8.82
N ARG A 80 -1.60 -3.35 8.38
CA ARG A 80 -0.54 -2.34 8.56
C ARG A 80 -0.16 -2.20 10.02
N ALA A 81 -1.12 -2.10 10.92
CA ALA A 81 -0.86 -1.93 12.34
C ALA A 81 -0.02 -3.09 12.90
N ARG A 82 -0.37 -4.33 12.56
CA ARG A 82 0.37 -5.55 12.96
C ARG A 82 1.77 -5.62 12.35
N VAL A 83 1.91 -5.28 11.07
CA VAL A 83 3.22 -5.24 10.38
C VAL A 83 4.13 -4.19 11.00
N MET A 84 3.62 -2.98 11.17
CA MET A 84 4.35 -1.85 11.77
C MET A 84 4.78 -2.15 13.20
N LEU A 85 3.92 -2.79 14.00
CA LEU A 85 4.22 -3.16 15.37
C LEU A 85 5.41 -4.14 15.44
N ARG A 86 5.37 -5.22 14.65
CA ARG A 86 6.44 -6.21 14.60
C ARG A 86 7.73 -5.62 14.06
N LEU A 87 7.63 -4.86 12.97
CA LEU A 87 8.78 -4.25 12.32
C LEU A 87 9.48 -3.27 13.26
N ALA A 88 8.72 -2.38 13.91
CA ALA A 88 9.28 -1.42 14.87
C ALA A 88 9.89 -2.12 16.09
N ALA A 89 9.28 -3.19 16.60
CA ALA A 89 9.83 -3.93 17.73
C ALA A 89 11.17 -4.60 17.38
N ARG A 90 11.25 -5.22 16.19
CA ARG A 90 12.48 -5.87 15.71
C ARG A 90 13.58 -4.85 15.41
N ASP A 91 13.25 -3.74 14.75
CA ASP A 91 14.18 -2.63 14.48
C ASP A 91 14.75 -2.04 15.78
N LEU A 92 13.87 -1.69 16.74
CA LEU A 92 14.29 -1.15 18.04
C LEU A 92 15.05 -2.16 18.92
N ALA A 93 14.85 -3.46 18.70
CA ALA A 93 15.61 -4.51 19.37
C ALA A 93 16.94 -4.86 18.65
N GLY A 94 17.24 -4.21 17.52
CA GLY A 94 18.43 -4.51 16.70
C GLY A 94 18.36 -5.84 15.95
N LEU A 95 17.15 -6.39 15.75
CA LEU A 95 16.91 -7.70 15.12
C LEU A 95 16.52 -7.59 13.64
N ALA A 96 16.18 -6.39 13.15
CA ALA A 96 15.85 -6.14 11.75
C ALA A 96 16.89 -5.17 11.15
N PRO A 97 17.66 -5.58 10.13
CA PRO A 97 18.49 -4.65 9.37
C PRO A 97 17.61 -3.71 8.52
N LEU A 98 18.19 -2.61 8.04
CA LEU A 98 17.48 -1.64 7.18
C LEU A 98 16.84 -2.30 5.95
N GLU A 99 17.50 -3.29 5.36
CA GLU A 99 16.99 -4.06 4.23
C GLU A 99 15.66 -4.78 4.56
N GLU A 100 15.54 -5.35 5.76
CA GLU A 100 14.28 -5.98 6.20
C GLU A 100 13.17 -4.92 6.33
N VAL A 101 13.49 -3.75 6.90
CA VAL A 101 12.55 -2.64 7.03
C VAL A 101 12.03 -2.21 5.67
N THR A 102 12.93 -2.00 4.70
CA THR A 102 12.53 -1.51 3.39
C THR A 102 11.77 -2.55 2.58
N THR A 103 12.25 -3.79 2.56
CA THR A 103 11.58 -4.89 1.84
C THR A 103 10.22 -5.21 2.43
N THR A 104 10.07 -5.22 3.76
CA THR A 104 8.78 -5.46 4.43
C THR A 104 7.78 -4.34 4.12
N MET A 105 8.23 -3.08 4.15
CA MET A 105 7.37 -1.93 3.84
C MET A 105 6.94 -1.92 2.37
N THR A 106 7.86 -2.20 1.44
CA THR A 106 7.56 -2.34 0.01
C THR A 106 6.54 -3.46 -0.20
N ALA A 107 6.77 -4.64 0.39
CA ALA A 107 5.85 -5.77 0.29
C ALA A 107 4.46 -5.44 0.84
N LEU A 108 4.38 -4.70 1.96
CA LEU A 108 3.10 -4.26 2.52
C LEU A 108 2.37 -3.31 1.55
N ALA A 109 3.07 -2.38 0.92
CA ALA A 109 2.49 -1.47 -0.06
C ALA A 109 1.96 -2.21 -1.30
N GLU A 110 2.76 -3.11 -1.87
CA GLU A 110 2.36 -3.91 -3.03
C GLU A 110 1.15 -4.81 -2.73
N VAL A 111 1.17 -5.51 -1.59
CA VAL A 111 0.06 -6.39 -1.18
C VAL A 111 -1.22 -5.58 -0.93
N ALA A 112 -1.13 -4.43 -0.27
CA ALA A 112 -2.27 -3.56 -0.04
C ALA A 112 -2.84 -2.98 -1.35
N LEU A 113 -1.97 -2.51 -2.26
CA LEU A 113 -2.36 -2.00 -3.57
C LEU A 113 -3.05 -3.07 -4.42
N GLN A 114 -2.46 -4.25 -4.53
CA GLN A 114 -3.02 -5.34 -5.30
C GLN A 114 -4.38 -5.77 -4.76
N THR A 115 -4.50 -5.91 -3.43
CA THR A 115 -5.78 -6.30 -2.79
C THR A 115 -6.87 -5.25 -3.05
N ALA A 116 -6.54 -3.96 -2.96
CA ALA A 116 -7.49 -2.89 -3.25
C ALA A 116 -7.86 -2.83 -4.74
N LEU A 117 -6.89 -3.02 -5.63
CA LEU A 117 -7.09 -3.08 -7.07
C LEU A 117 -8.05 -4.20 -7.45
N ASP A 118 -7.76 -5.44 -7.05
CA ASP A 118 -8.54 -6.62 -7.40
C ASP A 118 -9.99 -6.48 -6.93
N PHE A 119 -10.17 -6.02 -5.69
CA PHE A 119 -11.49 -5.83 -5.11
C PHE A 119 -12.31 -4.77 -5.85
N HIS A 120 -11.74 -3.57 -6.06
CA HIS A 120 -12.48 -2.48 -6.71
C HIS A 120 -12.69 -2.74 -8.20
N TYR A 121 -11.75 -3.39 -8.87
CA TYR A 121 -11.89 -3.81 -10.27
C TYR A 121 -13.04 -4.80 -10.44
N ALA A 122 -13.13 -5.82 -9.58
CA ALA A 122 -14.22 -6.79 -9.61
C ALA A 122 -15.59 -6.12 -9.41
N ARG A 123 -15.70 -5.19 -8.46
CA ARG A 123 -16.95 -4.46 -8.19
C ARG A 123 -17.36 -3.52 -9.32
N LEU A 124 -16.43 -2.78 -9.90
CA LEU A 124 -16.73 -1.92 -11.04
C LEU A 124 -17.10 -2.75 -12.26
N THR A 125 -16.41 -3.86 -12.50
CA THR A 125 -16.73 -4.81 -13.57
C THR A 125 -18.13 -5.38 -13.41
N ALA A 126 -18.53 -5.77 -12.19
CA ALA A 126 -19.87 -6.27 -11.93
C ALA A 126 -20.97 -5.23 -12.22
N ARG A 127 -20.65 -3.94 -12.18
CA ARG A 127 -21.61 -2.84 -12.39
C ARG A 127 -21.63 -2.30 -13.82
N TYR A 128 -20.47 -2.21 -14.47
CA TYR A 128 -20.30 -1.53 -15.76
C TYR A 128 -19.84 -2.45 -16.88
N GLY A 129 -19.53 -3.71 -16.58
CA GLY A 129 -18.82 -4.61 -17.49
C GLY A 129 -17.31 -4.43 -17.44
N ARG A 130 -16.60 -5.28 -18.17
CA ARG A 130 -15.14 -5.26 -18.30
C ARG A 130 -14.74 -4.17 -19.31
N PRO A 131 -13.73 -3.33 -19.01
CA PRO A 131 -13.19 -2.39 -19.98
C PRO A 131 -12.56 -3.14 -21.15
N LEU A 132 -13.03 -2.88 -22.37
CA LEU A 132 -12.51 -3.50 -23.60
C LEU A 132 -11.87 -2.45 -24.51
N ALA A 133 -10.86 -2.89 -25.25
CA ALA A 133 -10.36 -2.19 -26.43
C ALA A 133 -10.04 -3.25 -27.48
N GLU A 134 -10.55 -3.08 -28.71
CA GLU A 134 -10.39 -4.05 -29.81
C GLU A 134 -10.78 -5.49 -29.41
N GLY A 135 -11.83 -5.63 -28.59
CA GLY A 135 -12.30 -6.93 -28.08
C GLY A 135 -11.44 -7.57 -26.99
N ARG A 136 -10.38 -6.90 -26.51
CA ARG A 136 -9.49 -7.38 -25.44
C ARG A 136 -9.75 -6.63 -24.14
N VAL A 137 -9.78 -7.37 -23.03
CA VAL A 137 -9.90 -6.80 -21.68
C VAL A 137 -8.67 -5.94 -21.37
N GLN A 138 -8.92 -4.73 -20.87
CA GLN A 138 -7.89 -3.77 -20.50
C GLN A 138 -7.64 -3.82 -18.99
N PRO A 139 -6.38 -3.97 -18.52
CA PRO A 139 -6.05 -3.85 -17.11
C PRO A 139 -5.77 -2.39 -16.72
N LEU A 140 -5.94 -2.08 -15.43
CA LEU A 140 -5.26 -0.94 -14.83
C LEU A 140 -3.84 -1.36 -14.46
N LEU A 141 -2.86 -0.62 -14.95
CA LEU A 141 -1.47 -0.75 -14.57
C LEU A 141 -1.15 0.28 -13.49
N VAL A 142 -0.66 -0.20 -12.35
CA VAL A 142 -0.22 0.64 -11.23
C VAL A 142 1.30 0.66 -11.23
N VAL A 143 1.89 1.81 -11.54
CA VAL A 143 3.34 1.98 -11.58
C VAL A 143 3.79 2.65 -10.30
N GLY A 144 4.56 1.92 -9.49
CA GLY A 144 5.24 2.47 -8.32
C GLY A 144 6.46 3.28 -8.73
N MET A 145 6.52 4.53 -8.29
CA MET A 145 7.63 5.44 -8.56
C MET A 145 8.49 5.64 -7.30
N GLY A 146 9.63 6.32 -7.44
CA GLY A 146 10.48 6.69 -6.31
C GLY A 146 10.91 5.49 -5.47
N LYS A 147 10.75 5.60 -4.16
CA LYS A 147 11.17 4.54 -3.20
C LYS A 147 10.38 3.25 -3.37
N LEU A 148 9.10 3.34 -3.72
CA LEU A 148 8.30 2.14 -4.01
C LEU A 148 8.84 1.43 -5.25
N GLY A 149 9.09 2.17 -6.33
CA GLY A 149 9.66 1.61 -7.57
C GLY A 149 11.08 1.04 -7.41
N GLY A 150 11.86 1.57 -6.46
CA GLY A 150 13.19 1.06 -6.10
C GLY A 150 13.21 -0.07 -5.06
N GLY A 151 12.07 -0.42 -4.46
CA GLY A 151 12.00 -1.41 -3.38
C GLY A 151 12.53 -0.94 -2.02
N GLU A 152 12.73 0.36 -1.86
CA GLU A 152 13.37 0.99 -0.70
C GLU A 152 12.38 1.81 0.16
N LEU A 153 11.12 1.38 0.23
CA LEU A 153 10.08 2.11 0.96
C LEU A 153 10.38 2.14 2.45
N ASN A 154 10.26 3.30 3.10
CA ASN A 154 10.46 3.40 4.55
C ASN A 154 9.13 3.66 5.28
N VAL A 155 9.13 3.55 6.61
CA VAL A 155 7.94 3.64 7.47
C VAL A 155 7.14 4.95 7.33
N SER A 156 7.81 6.03 6.92
CA SER A 156 7.24 7.38 6.78
C SER A 156 6.91 7.77 5.35
N SER A 157 7.35 6.99 4.36
CA SER A 157 7.24 7.33 2.94
C SER A 157 5.79 7.42 2.48
N ASP A 158 5.55 8.37 1.59
CA ASP A 158 4.43 8.34 0.66
C ASP A 158 4.64 7.21 -0.36
N ILE A 159 3.55 6.68 -0.93
CA ILE A 159 3.62 5.82 -2.11
C ILE A 159 3.32 6.64 -3.36
N ASP A 160 4.35 6.86 -4.16
CA ASP A 160 4.25 7.59 -5.43
C ASP A 160 3.73 6.66 -6.52
N LEU A 161 2.58 6.97 -7.11
CA LEU A 161 1.92 6.10 -8.09
C LEU A 161 1.58 6.83 -9.38
N VAL A 162 1.59 6.07 -10.48
CA VAL A 162 1.01 6.47 -11.77
C VAL A 162 0.07 5.36 -12.23
N PHE A 163 -1.14 5.74 -12.65
CA PHE A 163 -2.12 4.80 -13.20
C PHE A 163 -2.17 4.90 -14.72
N LEU A 164 -1.99 3.76 -15.38
CA LEU A 164 -1.98 3.65 -16.83
C LEU A 164 -2.95 2.57 -17.30
N TYR A 165 -3.45 2.69 -18.53
CA TYR A 165 -4.19 1.62 -19.19
C TYR A 165 -3.80 1.56 -20.67
N PRO A 166 -3.83 0.38 -21.32
CA PRO A 166 -3.23 0.24 -22.65
C PRO A 166 -4.06 0.85 -23.78
N GLY A 167 -5.36 0.56 -23.83
CA GLY A 167 -6.21 0.92 -24.96
C GLY A 167 -7.44 1.74 -24.59
N GLU A 168 -7.76 2.69 -25.47
CA GLU A 168 -9.04 3.41 -25.46
C GLU A 168 -10.18 2.51 -25.91
N GLY A 169 -11.36 2.71 -25.36
CA GLY A 169 -12.53 1.89 -25.61
C GLY A 169 -13.58 2.08 -24.52
N GLU A 170 -14.43 1.08 -24.33
CA GLU A 170 -15.54 1.15 -23.38
C GLU A 170 -15.80 -0.19 -22.68
N THR A 171 -16.54 -0.13 -21.58
CA THR A 171 -16.92 -1.32 -20.82
C THR A 171 -18.10 -2.07 -21.46
N ASP A 172 -18.10 -3.40 -21.37
CA ASP A 172 -19.08 -4.30 -22.04
C ASP A 172 -20.41 -4.53 -21.31
N GLY A 173 -20.77 -3.68 -20.33
CA GLY A 173 -21.99 -3.84 -19.52
C GLY A 173 -23.19 -3.03 -20.01
N GLU A 174 -24.32 -3.15 -19.31
CA GLU A 174 -25.58 -2.46 -19.66
C GLU A 174 -25.48 -0.91 -19.64
N ARG A 175 -24.49 -0.38 -18.93
CA ARG A 175 -24.20 1.05 -18.84
C ARG A 175 -22.72 1.28 -19.15
N PRO A 176 -22.33 1.28 -20.44
CA PRO A 176 -20.95 1.42 -20.85
C PRO A 176 -20.33 2.71 -20.30
N LEU A 177 -19.08 2.62 -19.87
CA LEU A 177 -18.23 3.74 -19.54
C LEU A 177 -17.04 3.74 -20.50
N ALA A 178 -16.56 4.92 -20.88
CA ALA A 178 -15.26 5.02 -21.52
C ALA A 178 -14.18 4.44 -20.58
N ASN A 179 -13.17 3.76 -21.13
CA ASN A 179 -12.09 3.15 -20.36
C ASN A 179 -11.42 4.17 -19.42
N GLN A 180 -11.15 5.38 -19.90
CA GLN A 180 -10.61 6.46 -19.07
C GLN A 180 -11.48 6.71 -17.82
N GLU A 181 -12.80 6.82 -18.01
CA GLU A 181 -13.73 7.07 -16.91
C GLU A 181 -13.77 5.89 -15.93
N PHE A 182 -13.80 4.65 -16.44
CA PHE A 182 -13.73 3.44 -15.61
C PHE A 182 -12.47 3.41 -14.75
N PHE A 183 -11.30 3.65 -15.35
CA PHE A 183 -10.02 3.60 -14.66
C PHE A 183 -9.77 4.78 -13.72
N VAL A 184 -10.31 5.97 -14.04
CA VAL A 184 -10.32 7.11 -13.10
C VAL A 184 -11.14 6.76 -11.86
N ARG A 185 -12.34 6.19 -12.03
CA ARG A 185 -13.19 5.75 -10.90
C ARG A 185 -12.51 4.66 -10.07
N LEU A 186 -11.85 3.70 -10.72
CA LEU A 186 -11.08 2.65 -10.06
C LEU A 186 -9.93 3.25 -9.23
N GLY A 187 -9.12 4.12 -9.84
CA GLY A 187 -8.00 4.79 -9.17
C GLY A 187 -8.45 5.60 -7.95
N GLN A 188 -9.55 6.35 -8.05
CA GLN A 188 -10.11 7.11 -6.93
C GLN A 188 -10.51 6.22 -5.75
N ARG A 189 -11.10 5.05 -6.01
CA ARG A 189 -11.50 4.09 -4.97
C ARG A 189 -10.28 3.45 -4.28
N ILE A 190 -9.26 3.10 -5.06
CA ILE A 190 -7.98 2.58 -4.52
C ILE A 190 -7.34 3.64 -3.61
N ILE A 191 -7.20 4.88 -4.08
CA ILE A 191 -6.62 5.99 -3.31
C ILE A 191 -7.41 6.22 -2.03
N ARG A 192 -8.74 6.30 -2.10
CA ARG A 192 -9.59 6.47 -0.91
C ARG A 192 -9.34 5.35 0.11
N THR A 193 -9.36 4.09 -0.33
CA THR A 193 -9.17 2.93 0.54
C THR A 193 -7.83 2.98 1.29
N LEU A 194 -6.77 3.43 0.61
CA LEU A 194 -5.42 3.46 1.18
C LEU A 194 -5.15 4.71 2.03
N SER A 195 -5.65 5.88 1.60
CA SER A 195 -5.27 7.18 2.16
C SER A 195 -6.29 7.83 3.08
N GLU A 196 -7.53 7.34 3.12
CA GLU A 196 -8.52 7.86 4.05
C GLU A 196 -8.06 7.66 5.50
N VAL A 197 -8.12 8.72 6.29
CA VAL A 197 -7.75 8.72 7.71
C VAL A 197 -9.00 8.44 8.54
N THR A 198 -8.96 7.36 9.32
CA THR A 198 -10.01 7.00 10.28
C THR A 198 -9.43 6.98 11.70
N ALA A 199 -10.26 6.61 12.69
CA ALA A 199 -9.79 6.39 14.06
C ALA A 199 -8.67 5.33 14.15
N ASP A 200 -8.66 4.36 13.24
CA ASP A 200 -7.63 3.32 13.12
C ASP A 200 -6.44 3.77 12.25
N GLY A 201 -6.38 5.05 11.87
CA GLY A 201 -5.34 5.62 11.02
C GLY A 201 -5.61 5.46 9.52
N GLN A 202 -4.53 5.32 8.74
CA GLN A 202 -4.58 5.11 7.28
C GLN A 202 -3.57 4.04 6.87
N VAL A 203 -3.75 3.45 5.68
CA VAL A 203 -2.85 2.41 5.17
C VAL A 203 -1.59 3.05 4.58
N PHE A 204 -1.71 3.95 3.62
CA PHE A 204 -0.58 4.71 3.06
C PHE A 204 -1.05 6.09 2.62
N ARG A 205 -0.16 7.07 2.74
CA ARG A 205 -0.35 8.33 2.02
C ARG A 205 0.02 8.06 0.56
N VAL A 206 -0.88 8.37 -0.36
CA VAL A 206 -0.67 8.17 -1.80
C VAL A 206 -0.36 9.50 -2.45
N ASP A 207 0.70 9.53 -3.25
CA ASP A 207 1.09 10.69 -4.04
C ASP A 207 0.96 10.38 -5.53
N MET A 208 0.25 11.25 -6.26
CA MET A 208 -0.01 11.12 -7.69
C MET A 208 0.71 12.19 -8.53
N ARG A 209 1.57 13.02 -7.92
CA ARG A 209 2.16 14.20 -8.59
C ARG A 209 3.12 13.85 -9.72
N LEU A 210 3.66 12.64 -9.74
CA LEU A 210 4.56 12.16 -10.81
C LEU A 210 3.81 11.69 -12.07
N ARG A 211 2.48 11.70 -12.09
CA ARG A 211 1.70 11.34 -13.28
C ARG A 211 1.90 12.34 -14.42
N PRO A 212 1.67 11.95 -15.69
CA PRO A 212 1.71 12.86 -16.83
C PRO A 212 0.88 14.14 -16.58
N TRP A 213 1.45 15.30 -16.94
CA TRP A 213 0.88 16.62 -16.66
C TRP A 213 0.64 16.97 -15.17
N GLY A 214 1.18 16.17 -14.24
CA GLY A 214 1.11 16.40 -12.80
C GLY A 214 -0.34 16.56 -12.32
N ASP A 215 -0.60 17.58 -11.51
CA ASP A 215 -1.92 17.80 -10.91
C ASP A 215 -3.04 18.14 -11.91
N ALA A 216 -2.67 18.68 -13.07
CA ALA A 216 -3.61 19.00 -14.15
C ALA A 216 -3.98 17.77 -15.01
N GLY A 217 -3.22 16.68 -14.90
CA GLY A 217 -3.43 15.45 -15.67
C GLY A 217 -4.55 14.57 -15.11
N ALA A 218 -5.18 13.80 -16.00
CA ALA A 218 -6.13 12.77 -15.63
C ALA A 218 -5.50 11.78 -14.64
N LEU A 219 -6.31 11.26 -13.70
CA LEU A 219 -5.80 10.35 -12.68
C LEU A 219 -5.27 9.03 -13.28
N ALA A 220 -5.93 8.54 -14.34
CA ALA A 220 -5.50 7.40 -15.13
C ALA A 220 -5.28 7.85 -16.58
N THR A 221 -4.16 7.44 -17.18
CA THR A 221 -3.72 7.91 -18.51
C THR A 221 -3.56 6.74 -19.46
N GLY A 222 -4.17 6.82 -20.65
CA GLY A 222 -3.99 5.85 -21.72
C GLY A 222 -2.57 5.89 -22.31
N PHE A 223 -2.08 4.77 -22.86
CA PHE A 223 -0.73 4.70 -23.42
C PHE A 223 -0.48 5.70 -24.56
N GLU A 224 -1.48 5.94 -25.41
CA GLU A 224 -1.36 6.92 -26.50
C GLU A 224 -1.11 8.33 -25.95
N ALA A 225 -1.88 8.74 -24.93
CA ALA A 225 -1.68 10.02 -24.26
C ALA A 225 -0.31 10.10 -23.56
N LEU A 226 0.12 9.01 -22.92
CA LEU A 226 1.44 8.92 -22.29
C LEU A 226 2.58 9.08 -23.32
N GLU A 227 2.47 8.45 -24.48
CA GLU A 227 3.46 8.58 -25.56
C GLU A 227 3.55 10.03 -26.05
N GLN A 228 2.40 10.67 -26.30
CA GLN A 228 2.35 12.09 -26.67
C GLN A 228 3.01 12.99 -25.62
N TYR A 229 2.78 12.71 -24.33
CA TYR A 229 3.42 13.42 -23.23
C TYR A 229 4.95 13.31 -23.31
N PHE A 230 5.48 12.10 -23.49
CA PHE A 230 6.93 11.87 -23.57
C PHE A 230 7.55 12.47 -24.84
N VAL A 231 6.87 12.43 -25.98
CA VAL A 231 7.37 13.09 -27.21
C VAL A 231 7.47 14.60 -27.00
N ALA A 232 6.48 15.21 -26.34
CA ALA A 232 6.44 16.64 -26.09
C ALA A 232 7.41 17.11 -24.98
N HIS A 233 7.61 16.31 -23.93
CA HIS A 233 8.33 16.74 -22.71
C HIS A 233 9.65 15.99 -22.46
N GLY A 234 9.87 14.82 -23.08
CA GLY A 234 11.06 13.98 -22.89
C GLY A 234 12.35 14.56 -23.46
N ARG A 235 12.27 15.63 -24.26
CA ARG A 235 13.45 16.30 -24.86
C ARG A 235 14.17 17.30 -23.94
N ARG A 236 13.73 17.52 -22.69
CA ARG A 236 14.33 18.54 -21.79
C ARG A 236 15.23 18.01 -20.68
N SER A 237 15.53 16.72 -20.62
CA SER A 237 16.43 16.15 -19.58
C SER A 237 17.83 15.79 -20.09
N GLY A 238 18.21 16.26 -21.29
CA GLY A 238 19.53 16.04 -21.89
C GLY A 238 20.24 17.35 -22.25
N GLY A 239 20.44 18.22 -21.26
CA GLY A 239 21.19 19.47 -21.38
C GLY A 239 22.00 19.74 -20.12
#